data_AF-A0A923IL79-F1
#
_entry.id   AF-A0A923IL79-F1
#
_cell.length_a   1.000
_cell.length_b   1.000
_cell.length_c   1.000
_cell.angle_alpha   90.00
_cell.angle_beta   90.00
_cell.angle_gamma   90.00
#
_symmetry.space_group_name_H-M   'P 1'
#
loop_
_entity.id
_entity.type
_entity.pdbx_description
1 polymer ?
#
loop_
_entity_poly.entity_id
_entity_poly.type
_entity_poly.pdbx_seq_one_letter_code
_entity_poly.pdbx_strand_id
1 'polypeptide(L)'
;MSYSENTIICSTEIPTEILEKTCLKLIVLNQDDEFVNIADSVAQQEPMGFDRCVVWIKDFNFALIKDQLPDLLANQNNIAAFSISTINKVAWIISTTDPVNGPRIDRAFIEAGKNQFNK
;
A
#
# COMPACT_ATOMS: atom_id res chain seq x y z
N MET A 1 -17.69 9.57 -2.20
CA MET A 1 -17.73 8.49 -1.20
C MET A 1 -16.68 8.81 -0.15
N SER A 2 -16.95 8.56 1.12
CA SER A 2 -15.96 8.74 2.19
C SER A 2 -15.35 7.37 2.51
N TYR A 3 -14.02 7.26 2.43
CA TYR A 3 -13.31 6.03 2.85
C TYR A 3 -13.27 5.92 4.37
N SER A 4 -12.92 4.75 4.89
CA SER A 4 -12.76 4.55 6.33
C SER A 4 -11.55 5.30 6.90
N GLU A 5 -11.41 5.33 8.22
CA GLU A 5 -10.24 5.89 8.92
C GLU A 5 -8.93 5.16 8.56
N ASN A 6 -9.02 3.97 7.96
CA ASN A 6 -7.87 3.17 7.55
C ASN A 6 -7.33 3.62 6.19
N THR A 7 -8.05 4.47 5.45
CA THR A 7 -7.61 5.00 4.15
C THR A 7 -7.18 6.45 4.26
N ILE A 8 -5.97 6.72 3.81
CA ILE A 8 -5.33 8.03 3.87
C ILE A 8 -5.11 8.50 2.44
N ILE A 9 -5.73 9.62 2.09
CA ILE A 9 -5.56 10.24 0.78
C ILE A 9 -4.44 11.27 0.91
N CYS A 10 -3.44 11.17 0.04
CA CYS A 10 -2.36 12.12 -0.04
C CYS A 10 -2.10 12.50 -1.51
N SER A 11 -1.42 13.63 -1.70
CA SER A 11 -1.25 14.22 -3.03
C SER A 11 -0.06 13.59 -3.74
N THR A 12 1.16 13.83 -3.27
CA THR A 12 2.39 13.61 -4.04
C THR A 12 3.36 12.58 -3.45
N GLU A 13 3.31 12.37 -2.13
CA GLU A 13 4.25 11.55 -1.37
C GLU A 13 3.56 10.79 -0.25
N ILE A 14 4.24 9.78 0.31
CA ILE A 14 3.76 9.09 1.50
C ILE A 14 4.08 9.98 2.72
N PRO A 15 3.10 10.37 3.54
CA PRO A 15 3.39 11.21 4.70
C PRO A 15 4.32 10.48 5.68
N THR A 16 5.30 11.18 6.24
CA THR A 16 6.27 10.61 7.20
C THR A 16 5.56 9.98 8.41
N GLU A 17 4.51 10.63 8.91
CA GLU A 17 3.68 10.11 10.02
C GLU A 17 3.10 8.74 9.70
N ILE A 18 2.84 8.44 8.43
CA ILE A 18 2.32 7.15 8.01
C ILE A 18 3.45 6.14 7.91
N LEU A 19 4.62 6.50 7.39
CA LEU A 19 5.80 5.64 7.39
C LEU A 19 6.23 5.27 8.82
N GLU A 20 6.07 6.17 9.79
CA GLU A 20 6.40 5.92 11.19
C GLU A 20 5.37 5.06 11.95
N LYS A 21 4.16 4.89 11.42
CA LYS A 21 3.13 4.03 12.04
C LYS A 21 3.51 2.55 11.95
N THR A 22 3.37 1.84 13.06
CA THR A 22 3.55 0.38 13.14
C THR A 22 2.33 -0.38 12.61
N CYS A 23 1.98 -0.17 11.35
CA CYS A 23 0.90 -0.87 10.65
C CYS A 23 1.38 -1.44 9.32
N LEU A 24 0.64 -2.42 8.78
CA LEU A 24 0.81 -2.91 7.43
C LEU A 24 0.15 -1.91 6.48
N LYS A 25 0.87 -1.47 5.46
CA LYS A 25 0.38 -0.39 4.59
C LYS A 25 0.31 -0.88 3.15
N LEU A 26 -0.75 -0.49 2.45
CA LEU A 26 -0.90 -0.66 1.02
C LEU A 26 -0.86 0.72 0.36
N ILE A 27 0.18 1.01 -0.39
CA ILE A 27 0.32 2.24 -1.15
C ILE A 27 -0.31 2.03 -2.52
N VAL A 28 -1.38 2.75 -2.83
CA VAL A 28 -2.11 2.70 -4.09
C VAL A 28 -1.72 3.90 -4.94
N LEU A 29 -1.20 3.62 -6.13
CA LEU A 29 -0.82 4.62 -7.14
C LEU A 29 -1.83 4.71 -8.29
N ASN A 30 -2.67 3.68 -8.43
CA ASN A 30 -3.75 3.64 -9.40
C ASN A 30 -4.80 4.71 -9.07
N GLN A 31 -5.35 5.36 -10.11
CA GLN A 31 -6.39 6.40 -9.98
C GLN A 31 -7.81 5.81 -10.01
N ASP A 32 -7.93 4.48 -10.04
CA ASP A 32 -9.19 3.77 -10.01
C ASP A 32 -9.81 3.76 -8.59
N ASP A 33 -10.92 4.47 -8.42
CA ASP A 33 -11.69 4.49 -7.17
C ASP A 33 -12.16 3.09 -6.73
N GLU A 34 -12.47 2.19 -7.67
CA GLU A 34 -12.89 0.82 -7.35
C GLU A 34 -11.76 0.06 -6.66
N PHE A 35 -10.52 0.24 -7.12
CA PHE A 35 -9.34 -0.31 -6.47
C PHE A 35 -9.26 0.12 -5.01
N VAL A 36 -9.39 1.41 -4.76
CA VAL A 36 -9.26 1.99 -3.42
C VAL A 36 -10.39 1.50 -2.52
N ASN A 37 -11.62 1.38 -3.05
CA ASN A 37 -12.77 0.85 -2.30
C ASN A 37 -12.57 -0.63 -1.88
N ILE A 38 -12.08 -1.46 -2.80
CA ILE A 38 -11.76 -2.87 -2.48
C ILE A 38 -10.61 -2.90 -1.46
N ALA A 39 -9.59 -2.06 -1.61
CA ALA A 39 -8.47 -1.99 -0.68
C ALA A 39 -8.91 -1.58 0.73
N ASP A 40 -9.75 -0.56 0.84
CA ASP A 40 -10.32 -0.08 2.09
C ASP A 40 -11.14 -1.18 2.78
N SER A 41 -12.00 -1.89 2.03
CA SER A 41 -12.79 -3.01 2.55
C SER A 41 -11.90 -4.15 3.09
N VAL A 42 -10.78 -4.45 2.44
CA VAL A 42 -9.82 -5.46 2.92
C VAL A 42 -9.03 -4.96 4.14
N ALA A 43 -8.70 -3.68 4.20
CA ALA A 43 -7.99 -3.09 5.33
C ALA A 43 -8.84 -3.03 6.62
N GLN A 44 -10.17 -2.96 6.49
CA GLN A 44 -11.09 -3.07 7.62
C GLN A 44 -11.18 -4.51 8.18
N GLN A 45 -10.82 -5.51 7.39
CA GLN A 45 -10.68 -6.88 7.87
C GLN A 45 -9.32 -6.99 8.54
N GLU A 46 -9.26 -6.74 9.85
CA GLU A 46 -8.05 -6.85 10.66
C GLU A 46 -7.83 -8.31 11.11
N PRO A 47 -7.04 -9.14 10.41
CA PRO A 47 -6.66 -10.44 10.95
C PRO A 47 -5.73 -10.25 12.15
N MET A 48 -6.01 -11.03 13.20
CA MET A 48 -5.36 -11.05 14.52
C MET A 48 -4.00 -10.32 14.62
N GLY A 49 -4.03 -9.09 15.13
CA GLY A 49 -2.88 -8.42 15.75
C GLY A 49 -2.10 -7.43 14.87
N PHE A 50 -2.54 -7.13 13.65
CA PHE A 50 -1.90 -6.10 12.82
C PHE A 50 -2.91 -5.15 12.20
N ASP A 51 -2.72 -3.85 12.46
CA ASP A 51 -3.48 -2.79 11.81
C ASP A 51 -3.12 -2.75 10.33
N ARG A 52 -4.13 -2.53 9.48
CA ARG A 52 -3.97 -2.38 8.04
C ARG A 52 -4.37 -0.97 7.63
N CYS A 53 -3.54 -0.34 6.82
CA CYS A 53 -3.78 1.01 6.30
C CYS A 53 -3.65 1.00 4.78
N VAL A 54 -4.48 1.79 4.11
CA VAL A 54 -4.39 2.09 2.68
C VAL A 54 -3.95 3.54 2.54
N VAL A 55 -2.96 3.77 1.69
CA VAL A 55 -2.49 5.11 1.36
C VAL A 55 -2.72 5.32 -0.12
N TRP A 56 -3.64 6.19 -0.48
CA TRP A 56 -3.92 6.50 -1.89
C TRP A 56 -3.22 7.81 -2.28
N ILE A 57 -2.33 7.73 -3.27
CA ILE A 57 -1.56 8.86 -3.79
C ILE A 57 -2.13 9.25 -5.16
N LYS A 58 -2.83 10.39 -5.23
CA LYS A 58 -3.53 10.82 -6.46
C LYS A 58 -2.58 11.37 -7.52
N ASP A 59 -1.62 12.20 -7.12
CA ASP A 59 -0.67 12.87 -8.00
C ASP A 59 0.75 12.40 -7.72
N PHE A 60 0.96 11.08 -7.73
CA PHE A 60 2.19 10.48 -7.24
C PHE A 60 3.43 10.90 -8.04
N ASN A 61 4.53 11.16 -7.33
CA ASN A 61 5.85 11.32 -7.94
C ASN A 61 6.71 10.10 -7.59
N PHE A 62 6.96 9.24 -8.56
CA PHE A 62 7.72 8.00 -8.33
C PHE A 62 9.15 8.27 -7.84
N ALA A 63 9.79 9.36 -8.27
CA ALA A 63 11.13 9.70 -7.80
C ALA A 63 11.14 9.97 -6.28
N LEU A 64 10.17 10.74 -5.79
CA LEU A 64 10.03 11.02 -4.35
C LEU A 64 9.69 9.75 -3.57
N ILE A 65 8.77 8.93 -4.08
CA ILE A 65 8.41 7.65 -3.43
C ILE A 65 9.61 6.72 -3.36
N LYS A 66 10.45 6.68 -4.40
CA LYS A 66 11.68 5.89 -4.42
C LYS A 66 12.73 6.43 -3.44
N ASP A 67 12.83 7.74 -3.28
CA ASP A 67 13.72 8.33 -2.28
C ASP A 67 13.27 7.97 -0.85
N GLN A 68 11.96 7.87 -0.61
CA GLN A 68 11.37 7.39 0.65
C GLN A 68 11.51 5.87 0.84
N LEU A 69 11.47 5.10 -0.26
CA LEU A 69 11.50 3.64 -0.27
C LEU A 69 12.53 3.14 -1.31
N PRO A 70 13.83 3.18 -1.00
CA PRO A 70 14.90 2.88 -1.97
C PRO A 70 14.87 1.44 -2.50
N ASP A 71 14.27 0.51 -1.76
CA ASP A 71 14.10 -0.89 -2.15
C ASP A 71 12.98 -1.10 -3.21
N LEU A 72 12.24 -0.06 -3.58
CA LEU A 72 11.21 -0.13 -4.61
C LEU A 72 11.87 -0.32 -5.99
N LEU A 73 11.62 -1.48 -6.61
CA LEU A 73 12.19 -1.87 -7.90
C LEU A 73 11.87 -0.85 -9.01
N ALA A 74 12.83 -0.61 -9.90
CA ALA A 74 12.85 0.51 -10.84
C ALA A 74 11.79 0.49 -11.99
N ASN A 75 10.88 -0.49 -12.04
CA ASN A 75 9.88 -0.58 -13.10
C ASN A 75 8.62 0.25 -12.77
N GLN A 76 8.74 1.57 -12.94
CA GLN A 76 7.75 2.58 -12.57
C GLN A 76 6.41 2.45 -13.30
N ASN A 77 6.43 1.96 -14.55
CA ASN A 77 5.28 2.06 -15.46
C ASN A 77 4.18 1.01 -15.21
N ASN A 78 4.48 -0.02 -14.42
CA ASN A 78 3.59 -1.17 -14.27
C ASN A 78 3.11 -1.37 -12.83
N ILE A 79 3.24 -0.38 -11.93
CA ILE A 79 2.86 -0.53 -10.52
C ILE A 79 1.51 0.15 -10.27
N ALA A 80 0.49 -0.63 -9.92
CA ALA A 80 -0.81 -0.13 -9.49
C ALA A 80 -0.85 0.14 -7.99
N ALA A 81 -0.25 -0.75 -7.21
CA ALA A 81 -0.11 -0.61 -5.77
C ALA A 81 1.06 -1.46 -5.27
N PHE A 82 1.53 -1.19 -4.06
CA PHE A 82 2.51 -2.04 -3.39
C PHE A 82 2.27 -2.05 -1.88
N SER A 83 2.60 -3.16 -1.23
CA SER A 83 2.52 -3.27 0.22
C SER A 83 3.87 -3.06 0.87
N ILE A 84 3.86 -2.40 2.02
CA ILE A 84 5.01 -2.19 2.87
C ILE A 84 4.72 -2.72 4.27
N SER A 85 5.75 -3.31 4.87
CA SER A 85 5.70 -3.85 6.23
C SER A 85 5.70 -2.74 7.30
N THR A 86 5.58 -3.15 8.56
CA THR A 86 5.68 -2.26 9.73
C THR A 86 7.05 -1.56 9.84
N ILE A 87 8.09 -2.11 9.20
CA ILE A 87 9.45 -1.55 9.12
C ILE A 87 9.75 -0.92 7.75
N ASN A 88 8.71 -0.56 6.98
CA ASN A 88 8.79 0.10 5.68
C ASN A 88 9.56 -0.67 4.59
N LYS A 89 9.67 -2.00 4.71
CA LYS A 89 10.19 -2.84 3.62
C LYS A 89 9.07 -3.14 2.62
N VAL A 90 9.34 -2.91 1.33
CA VAL A 90 8.45 -3.32 0.23
C VAL A 90 8.35 -4.84 0.20
N ALA A 91 7.13 -5.38 0.23
CA ALA A 91 6.88 -6.81 0.34
C ALA A 91 6.17 -7.41 -0.87
N TRP A 92 5.21 -6.68 -1.43
CA TRP A 92 4.48 -7.13 -2.61
C TRP A 92 4.16 -5.97 -3.53
N ILE A 93 4.21 -6.21 -4.84
CA ILE A 93 3.83 -5.25 -5.88
C ILE A 93 2.64 -5.81 -6.65
N ILE A 94 1.60 -5.00 -6.81
CA ILE A 94 0.44 -5.27 -7.64
C ILE A 94 0.62 -4.47 -8.93
N SER A 95 0.59 -5.16 -10.05
CA SER A 95 0.84 -4.54 -11.35
C SER A 95 -0.42 -3.88 -11.91
N THR A 96 -0.26 -2.90 -12.81
CA THR A 96 -1.39 -2.29 -13.54
C THR A 96 -2.15 -3.28 -14.43
N THR A 97 -1.50 -4.38 -14.82
CA THR A 97 -2.12 -5.46 -15.59
C THR A 97 -2.78 -6.53 -14.71
N ASP A 98 -2.56 -6.50 -13.39
CA ASP A 98 -3.12 -7.51 -12.50
C ASP A 98 -4.61 -7.21 -12.23
N PRO A 99 -5.48 -8.23 -12.20
CA PRO A 99 -6.87 -8.03 -11.84
C PRO A 99 -6.97 -7.59 -10.39
N VAL A 100 -7.67 -6.48 -10.18
CA VAL A 100 -7.89 -5.88 -8.86
C VAL A 100 -8.99 -6.66 -8.16
N ASN A 101 -8.64 -7.39 -7.10
CA ASN A 101 -9.60 -8.14 -6.29
C ASN A 101 -9.15 -8.26 -4.83
N GLY A 102 -10.13 -8.46 -3.94
CA GLY A 102 -9.91 -8.57 -2.50
C GLY A 102 -8.82 -9.58 -2.11
N PRO A 103 -8.84 -10.84 -2.61
CA PRO A 103 -7.82 -11.83 -2.29
C PRO A 103 -6.39 -11.42 -2.67
N ARG A 104 -6.21 -10.69 -3.79
CA ARG A 104 -4.91 -10.18 -4.21
C ARG A 104 -4.39 -9.12 -3.23
N ILE A 105 -5.27 -8.21 -2.82
CA ILE A 105 -4.96 -7.14 -1.89
C ILE A 105 -4.66 -7.72 -0.50
N ASP A 106 -5.46 -8.67 -0.04
CA ASP A 106 -5.25 -9.38 1.22
C ASP A 106 -3.91 -10.11 1.24
N ARG A 107 -3.55 -10.77 0.12
CA ARG A 107 -2.22 -11.36 -0.04
C ARG A 107 -1.11 -10.32 0.06
N ALA A 108 -1.27 -9.12 -0.49
CA ALA A 108 -0.27 -8.08 -0.37
C ALA A 108 -0.04 -7.68 1.10
N PHE A 109 -1.10 -7.58 1.91
CA PHE A 109 -0.99 -7.38 3.36
C PHE A 109 -0.31 -8.57 4.07
N ILE A 110 -0.67 -9.80 3.72
CA ILE A 110 -0.06 -11.00 4.30
C ILE A 110 1.45 -11.04 4.02
N GLU A 111 1.87 -10.73 2.80
CA GLU A 111 3.29 -10.70 2.44
C GLU A 111 4.03 -9.57 3.17
N ALA A 112 3.40 -8.40 3.35
CA ALA A 112 3.94 -7.33 4.21
C ALA A 112 4.13 -7.79 5.66
N GLY A 113 3.16 -8.52 6.19
CA GLY A 113 3.22 -9.12 7.53
C GLY A 113 4.32 -10.18 7.68
N LYS A 114 4.66 -10.92 6.63
CA LYS A 114 5.79 -11.85 6.65
C LYS A 114 7.13 -11.12 6.55
N ASN A 115 7.19 -10.09 5.71
CA ASN A 115 8.44 -9.41 5.40
C ASN A 115 8.99 -8.58 6.58
N GLN A 116 8.18 -8.27 7.59
CA GLN A 116 8.67 -7.66 8.83
C GLN A 116 9.62 -8.56 9.63
N PHE A 117 9.55 -9.89 9.45
CA PHE A 117 10.37 -10.87 10.16
C PHE A 117 11.58 -11.36 9.35
N ASN A 118 11.64 -11.05 8.06
CA ASN A 118 12.77 -11.38 7.20
C ASN A 118 13.84 -10.29 7.34
N LYS A 119 14.94 -10.64 8.02
CA LYS A 119 16.11 -9.78 8.19
C LYS A 119 16.85 -9.58 6.89
#